data_AF-A0A9W4L9H4-F1
#
_entry.id   AF-A0A9W4L9H4-F1
#
_cell.length_a   1.000
_cell.length_b   1.000
_cell.length_c   1.000
_cell.angle_alpha   90.00
_cell.angle_beta   90.00
_cell.angle_gamma   90.00
#
_symmetry.space_group_name_H-M   'P 1'
#
loop_
_entity.id
_entity.type
_entity.pdbx_description
1 polymer ?
#
loop_
_entity_poly.entity_id
_entity_poly.type
_entity_poly.pdbx_seq_one_letter_code
_entity_poly.pdbx_strand_id
1 'polypeptide(L)'
;MADALGFPPSETPEQDKFIVAEFNQQKVVFHVHTVTQIHRISWSQIEKPSDMYQGLESQIIGVIKLNSEMLLLLDFERLVVEINPESGINIQQVKKLGTRQNSDKRILIAEDSPLLRKLLFDTLSEAGFKYLEFYENGLDAFNYLENLIESGKVVEHEVHLVITDIEMPQMDGHHLTRRIKENGELAGLPVIIFSSLITDSLRHKGQVVGADAQISKPEIAELIKLIDRLVL
;
A
#
# COMPACT_ATOMS: atom_id res chain seq x y z
N MET A 1 -8.14 8.02 18.27
CA MET A 1 -8.91 8.33 17.04
C MET A 1 -9.58 9.69 17.17
N ALA A 2 -10.43 9.92 18.18
CA ALA A 2 -11.02 11.23 18.45
C ALA A 2 -9.98 12.37 18.49
N ASP A 3 -8.88 12.20 19.24
CA ASP A 3 -7.80 13.19 19.31
C ASP A 3 -7.15 13.49 17.96
N ALA A 4 -6.88 12.44 17.15
CA ALA A 4 -6.25 12.59 15.83
C ALA A 4 -7.19 13.22 14.79
N LEU A 5 -8.51 13.05 14.95
CA LEU A 5 -9.56 13.65 14.14
C LEU A 5 -10.04 15.01 14.69
N GLY A 6 -9.54 15.46 15.85
CA GLY A 6 -9.95 16.70 16.51
C GLY A 6 -11.35 16.66 17.13
N PHE A 7 -11.90 15.48 17.42
CA PHE A 7 -13.20 15.32 18.09
C PHE A 7 -13.09 15.40 19.61
N PRO A 8 -14.12 15.89 20.32
CA PRO A 8 -14.16 15.89 21.77
C PRO A 8 -14.18 14.46 22.36
N PRO A 9 -13.74 14.28 23.62
CA PRO A 9 -13.83 13.00 24.31
C PRO A 9 -15.30 12.54 24.45
N SER A 10 -15.50 11.23 24.60
CA SER A 10 -16.82 10.64 24.83
C SER A 10 -17.47 11.18 26.10
N GLU A 11 -18.77 11.47 26.01
CA GLU A 11 -19.59 11.83 27.16
C GLU A 11 -19.88 10.62 28.08
N THR A 12 -19.83 9.38 27.55
CA THR A 12 -20.06 8.14 28.29
C THR A 12 -18.94 7.11 28.04
N PRO A 13 -17.71 7.35 28.54
CA PRO A 13 -16.55 6.50 28.24
C PRO A 13 -16.74 5.02 28.63
N GLU A 14 -17.61 4.72 29.59
CA GLU A 14 -17.93 3.36 30.03
C GLU A 14 -18.76 2.55 29.03
N GLN A 15 -19.42 3.20 28.07
CA GLN A 15 -20.22 2.56 27.03
C GLN A 15 -19.47 2.40 25.71
N ASP A 16 -18.35 3.11 25.57
CA ASP A 16 -17.52 3.11 24.40
C ASP A 16 -17.04 1.69 24.04
N LYS A 17 -16.70 1.52 22.77
CA LYS A 17 -16.23 0.25 22.20
C LYS A 17 -14.77 0.36 21.82
N PHE A 18 -14.13 -0.80 21.78
CA PHE A 18 -12.75 -0.95 21.35
C PHE A 18 -12.71 -1.89 20.17
N ILE A 19 -12.20 -1.41 19.04
CA ILE A 19 -11.94 -2.23 17.85
C ILE A 19 -10.46 -2.59 17.87
N VAL A 20 -10.16 -3.88 17.97
CA VAL A 20 -8.79 -4.38 17.87
C VAL A 20 -8.51 -4.72 16.42
N ALA A 21 -7.51 -4.07 15.85
CA ALA A 21 -7.01 -4.33 14.51
C ALA A 21 -5.52 -4.67 14.56
N GLU A 22 -5.04 -5.30 13.50
CA GLU A 22 -3.62 -5.60 13.32
C GLU A 22 -3.20 -5.14 11.92
N PHE A 23 -2.23 -4.24 11.87
CA PHE A 23 -1.58 -3.77 10.64
C PHE A 23 -0.12 -3.43 10.98
N ASN A 24 0.80 -3.56 10.01
CA ASN A 24 2.25 -3.37 10.24
C ASN A 24 2.82 -4.24 11.37
N GLN A 25 2.28 -5.45 11.56
CA GLN A 25 2.63 -6.35 12.68
C GLN A 25 2.40 -5.74 14.07
N GLN A 26 1.66 -4.64 14.15
CA GLN A 26 1.29 -3.98 15.39
C GLN A 26 -0.19 -4.20 15.67
N LYS A 27 -0.51 -4.54 16.93
CA LYS A 27 -1.89 -4.56 17.40
C LYS A 27 -2.27 -3.16 17.83
N VAL A 28 -3.29 -2.62 17.19
CA VAL A 28 -3.81 -1.29 17.47
C VAL A 28 -5.23 -1.40 17.95
N VAL A 29 -5.53 -0.64 19.00
CA VAL A 29 -6.85 -0.59 19.61
C VAL A 29 -7.45 0.77 19.31
N PHE A 30 -8.50 0.78 18.49
CA PHE A 30 -9.27 1.97 18.22
C PHE A 30 -10.37 2.12 19.25
N HIS A 31 -10.30 3.19 20.02
CA HIS A 31 -11.39 3.63 20.88
C HIS A 31 -12.44 4.38 20.05
N VAL A 32 -13.67 3.87 20.04
CA VAL A 32 -14.81 4.43 19.30
C VAL A 32 -16.03 4.53 20.20
N HIS A 33 -16.85 5.58 20.05
CA HIS A 33 -18.06 5.76 20.85
C HIS A 33 -19.07 4.62 20.67
N THR A 34 -19.30 4.19 19.43
CA THR A 34 -20.24 3.10 19.12
C THR A 34 -19.90 2.40 17.81
N VAL A 35 -20.43 1.20 17.61
CA VAL A 35 -20.41 0.48 16.34
C VAL A 35 -21.84 0.24 15.92
N THR A 36 -22.32 1.01 14.94
CA THR A 36 -23.70 0.91 14.45
C THR A 36 -23.89 -0.34 13.59
N GLN A 37 -23.03 -0.53 12.57
CA GLN A 37 -23.16 -1.61 11.60
C GLN A 37 -21.82 -1.92 10.91
N ILE A 38 -21.64 -3.17 10.47
CA ILE A 38 -20.51 -3.59 9.64
C ILE A 38 -21.00 -3.78 8.20
N HIS A 39 -20.40 -3.03 7.28
CA HIS A 39 -20.69 -3.13 5.85
C HIS A 39 -19.49 -3.71 5.10
N ARG A 40 -19.75 -4.60 4.13
CA ARG A 40 -18.75 -5.03 3.16
C ARG A 40 -18.95 -4.24 1.88
N ILE A 41 -17.99 -3.40 1.54
CA ILE A 41 -18.07 -2.47 0.40
C ILE A 41 -17.02 -2.86 -0.65
N SER A 42 -17.40 -2.83 -1.93
CA SER A 42 -16.45 -3.00 -3.03
C SER A 42 -15.74 -1.68 -3.32
N TRP A 43 -14.47 -1.74 -3.71
CA TRP A 43 -13.71 -0.58 -4.19
C TRP A 43 -14.42 0.23 -5.28
N SER A 44 -15.25 -0.42 -6.12
CA SER A 44 -16.05 0.25 -7.16
C SER A 44 -17.10 1.23 -6.62
N GLN A 45 -17.43 1.14 -5.33
CA GLN A 45 -18.41 1.99 -4.65
C GLN A 45 -17.76 3.09 -3.81
N ILE A 46 -16.42 3.18 -3.84
CA ILE A 46 -15.64 4.16 -3.09
C ILE A 46 -15.24 5.27 -4.05
N GLU A 47 -15.68 6.49 -3.77
CA GLU A 47 -15.33 7.68 -4.54
C GLU A 47 -14.10 8.37 -3.91
N LYS A 48 -13.25 8.98 -4.75
CA LYS A 48 -12.15 9.81 -4.25
C LYS A 48 -12.74 11.03 -3.51
N PRO A 49 -12.11 11.51 -2.42
CA PRO A 49 -12.58 12.71 -1.72
C PRO A 49 -12.51 13.93 -2.66
N SER A 50 -13.61 14.64 -2.83
CA SER A 50 -13.67 15.95 -3.51
C SER A 50 -13.11 17.07 -2.62
N ASP A 51 -12.58 18.16 -3.20
CA ASP A 51 -11.98 19.34 -2.51
C ASP A 51 -12.91 20.08 -1.50
N MET A 52 -14.11 19.56 -1.23
CA MET A 52 -15.06 20.09 -0.25
C MET A 52 -14.71 19.68 1.19
N TYR A 53 -13.78 18.75 1.43
CA TYR A 53 -13.43 18.26 2.77
C TYR A 53 -12.28 19.06 3.40
N GLN A 54 -12.42 20.39 3.44
CA GLN A 54 -11.44 21.29 4.06
C GLN A 54 -11.19 20.91 5.53
N GLY A 55 -9.95 20.51 5.84
CA GLY A 55 -9.47 20.19 7.19
C GLY A 55 -9.27 18.70 7.49
N LEU A 56 -10.06 17.80 6.87
CA LEU A 56 -9.94 16.34 7.00
C LEU A 56 -9.41 15.64 5.74
N GLU A 57 -9.25 16.35 4.63
CA GLU A 57 -8.69 15.84 3.36
C GLU A 57 -7.44 14.99 3.54
N SER A 58 -6.61 15.33 4.53
CA SER A 58 -5.34 14.68 4.73
C SER A 58 -5.47 13.27 5.34
N GLN A 59 -6.58 12.94 6.00
CA GLN A 59 -6.77 11.68 6.75
C GLN A 59 -7.88 10.79 6.13
N ILE A 60 -8.40 11.12 4.96
CA ILE A 60 -9.49 10.39 4.29
C ILE A 60 -8.96 9.82 2.96
N ILE A 61 -9.10 8.51 2.76
CA ILE A 61 -8.73 7.84 1.49
C ILE A 61 -9.91 7.74 0.51
N GLY A 62 -11.16 7.86 1.00
CA GLY A 62 -12.32 7.72 0.15
C GLY A 62 -13.64 8.08 0.82
N VAL A 63 -14.68 8.17 0.00
CA VAL A 63 -16.03 8.50 0.42
C VAL A 63 -16.98 7.45 -0.12
N ILE A 64 -17.87 6.96 0.74
CA ILE A 64 -18.86 5.95 0.42
C ILE A 64 -20.24 6.57 0.59
N LYS A 65 -21.03 6.62 -0.49
CA LYS A 65 -22.43 7.05 -0.43
C LYS A 65 -23.31 5.82 -0.21
N LEU A 66 -23.89 5.69 0.98
CA LEU A 66 -24.81 4.62 1.33
C LEU A 66 -26.17 5.22 1.68
N ASN A 67 -27.17 4.92 0.85
CA ASN A 67 -28.52 5.46 0.96
C ASN A 67 -28.51 7.01 0.94
N SER A 68 -28.87 7.63 2.07
CA SER A 68 -28.86 9.08 2.27
C SER A 68 -27.68 9.55 3.13
N GLU A 69 -26.79 8.64 3.52
CA GLU A 69 -25.65 8.92 4.38
C GLU A 69 -24.35 8.85 3.58
N MET A 70 -23.40 9.69 4.00
CA MET A 70 -22.05 9.72 3.45
C MET A 70 -21.10 9.23 4.53
N LEU A 71 -20.41 8.13 4.26
CA LEU A 71 -19.38 7.59 5.14
C LEU A 71 -18.00 7.99 4.62
N LEU A 72 -17.15 8.45 5.53
CA LEU A 72 -15.76 8.80 5.25
C LEU A 72 -14.88 7.60 5.57
N LEU A 73 -14.04 7.20 4.62
CA LEU A 73 -13.07 6.13 4.79
C LEU A 73 -11.73 6.74 5.23
N LEU A 74 -11.29 6.42 6.44
CA LEU A 74 -10.09 7.00 7.04
C LEU A 74 -8.81 6.31 6.56
N ASP A 75 -7.73 7.09 6.40
CA ASP A 75 -6.37 6.62 6.21
C ASP A 75 -5.77 6.16 7.55
N PHE A 76 -5.95 4.89 7.87
CA PHE A 76 -5.46 4.34 9.13
C PHE A 76 -3.94 4.30 9.22
N GLU A 77 -3.25 4.06 8.10
CA GLU A 77 -1.79 4.04 8.09
C GLU A 77 -1.24 5.40 8.52
N ARG A 78 -1.77 6.48 7.91
CA ARG A 78 -1.38 7.84 8.27
C ARG A 78 -1.72 8.18 9.71
N LEU A 79 -2.94 7.90 10.16
CA LEU A 79 -3.36 8.19 11.53
C LEU A 79 -2.43 7.56 12.57
N VAL A 80 -1.91 6.37 12.26
CA VAL A 80 -1.07 5.64 13.21
C VAL A 80 0.37 6.12 13.18
N VAL A 81 0.89 6.50 12.01
CA VAL A 81 2.18 7.20 11.92
C VAL A 81 2.14 8.57 12.61
N GLU A 82 1.02 9.30 12.53
CA GLU A 82 0.85 10.57 13.25
C GLU A 82 0.87 10.39 14.77
N ILE A 83 0.28 9.31 15.30
CA ILE A 83 0.26 9.01 16.74
C ILE A 83 1.59 8.40 17.23
N ASN A 84 2.16 7.49 16.44
CA ASN A 84 3.39 6.78 16.74
C ASN A 84 4.32 6.77 15.51
N PRO A 85 5.18 7.80 15.35
CA PRO A 85 6.06 7.92 14.18
C PRO A 85 7.00 6.72 13.95
N GLU A 86 7.36 5.98 15.00
CA GLU A 86 8.22 4.79 14.92
C GLU A 86 7.52 3.57 14.26
N SER A 87 6.19 3.61 14.08
CA SER A 87 5.43 2.57 13.39
C SER A 87 5.48 2.66 11.86
N GLY A 88 5.90 3.81 11.33
CA GLY A 88 6.05 4.04 9.89
C GLY A 88 7.37 3.51 9.33
N ILE A 89 7.55 3.64 8.01
CA ILE A 89 8.80 3.25 7.36
C ILE A 89 9.95 4.15 7.86
N ASN A 90 10.98 3.52 8.43
CA ASN A 90 12.10 4.23 9.05
C ASN A 90 13.29 4.34 8.09
N ILE A 91 13.48 5.53 7.52
CA ILE A 91 14.57 5.87 6.58
C ILE A 91 15.98 5.62 7.20
N GLN A 92 16.12 5.71 8.53
CA GLN A 92 17.43 5.47 9.16
C GLN A 92 17.91 4.02 9.00
N GLN A 93 17.00 3.06 8.83
CA GLN A 93 17.37 1.66 8.57
C GLN A 93 18.04 1.50 7.20
N VAL A 94 17.64 2.32 6.23
CA VAL A 94 18.20 2.31 4.87
C VAL A 94 19.62 2.84 4.88
N LYS A 95 19.89 3.90 5.65
CA LYS A 95 21.26 4.44 5.84
C LYS A 95 22.24 3.44 6.42
N LYS A 96 21.76 2.46 7.21
CA LYS A 96 22.58 1.38 7.75
C LYS A 96 23.01 0.35 6.69
N LEU A 97 22.38 0.34 5.51
CA LEU A 97 22.78 -0.53 4.40
C LEU A 97 24.08 -0.07 3.71
N GLY A 98 24.60 1.12 4.07
CA GLY A 98 25.87 1.64 3.57
C GLY A 98 25.78 2.27 2.17
N THR A 99 26.93 2.61 1.59
CA THR A 99 27.02 3.15 0.22
C THR A 99 26.71 2.09 -0.81
N ARG A 100 25.71 2.35 -1.66
CA ARG A 100 25.23 1.43 -2.69
C ARG A 100 25.55 1.97 -4.09
N GLN A 101 25.80 1.08 -5.05
CA GLN A 101 25.97 1.49 -6.45
C GLN A 101 24.62 1.81 -7.07
N ASN A 102 24.63 2.74 -8.02
CA ASN A 102 23.43 3.04 -8.79
C ASN A 102 23.02 1.83 -9.63
N SER A 103 21.71 1.59 -9.69
CA SER A 103 21.09 0.56 -10.49
C SER A 103 20.27 1.19 -11.62
N ASP A 104 20.46 0.66 -12.83
CA ASP A 104 19.67 1.04 -14.02
C ASP A 104 18.39 0.19 -14.16
N LYS A 105 18.07 -0.63 -13.16
CA LYS A 105 16.86 -1.45 -13.16
C LYS A 105 15.63 -0.55 -13.01
N ARG A 106 14.65 -0.82 -13.89
CA ARG A 106 13.33 -0.18 -13.91
C ARG A 106 12.38 -0.94 -13.00
N ILE A 107 11.87 -0.27 -11.97
CA ILE A 107 10.95 -0.83 -10.99
C ILE A 107 9.62 -0.12 -11.15
N LEU A 108 8.56 -0.92 -11.33
CA LEU A 108 7.19 -0.45 -11.36
C LEU A 108 6.58 -0.62 -9.96
N ILE A 109 5.93 0.41 -9.44
CA ILE A 109 5.35 0.43 -8.09
C ILE A 109 3.87 0.80 -8.16
N ALA A 110 3.00 -0.06 -7.65
CA ALA A 110 1.58 0.22 -7.45
C ALA A 110 1.30 0.47 -5.96
N GLU A 111 0.98 1.71 -5.60
CA GLU A 111 0.78 2.18 -4.22
C GLU A 111 -0.16 3.40 -4.25
N ASP A 112 -1.33 3.31 -3.63
CA ASP A 112 -2.38 4.32 -3.71
C ASP A 112 -2.16 5.46 -2.69
N SER A 113 -1.43 5.22 -1.60
CA SER A 113 -1.08 6.23 -0.60
C SER A 113 -0.02 7.21 -1.11
N PRO A 114 -0.34 8.51 -1.28
CA PRO A 114 0.63 9.51 -1.75
C PRO A 114 1.83 9.66 -0.82
N LEU A 115 1.61 9.50 0.50
CA LEU A 115 2.65 9.57 1.52
C LEU A 115 3.62 8.40 1.35
N LEU A 116 3.12 7.18 1.18
CA LEU A 116 3.97 6.01 0.99
C LEU A 116 4.68 6.02 -0.35
N ARG A 117 4.04 6.49 -1.43
CA ARG A 117 4.73 6.69 -2.72
C ARG A 117 5.96 7.58 -2.57
N LYS A 118 5.82 8.72 -1.88
CA LYS A 118 6.95 9.62 -1.62
C LYS A 118 8.05 8.94 -0.81
N LEU A 119 7.66 8.21 0.24
CA LEU A 119 8.60 7.53 1.12
C LEU A 119 9.35 6.38 0.43
N LEU A 120 8.66 5.62 -0.41
CA LEU A 120 9.24 4.60 -1.29
C LEU A 120 10.19 5.24 -2.30
N PHE A 121 9.78 6.34 -2.94
CA PHE A 121 10.65 7.07 -3.88
C PHE A 121 11.93 7.53 -3.21
N ASP A 122 11.84 8.24 -2.09
CA ASP A 122 13.01 8.77 -1.36
C ASP A 122 13.93 7.62 -0.93
N THR A 123 13.36 6.55 -0.38
CA THR A 123 14.12 5.40 0.13
C THR A 123 14.79 4.58 -0.97
N LEU A 124 14.06 4.24 -2.04
CA LEU A 124 14.60 3.44 -3.14
C LEU A 124 15.63 4.25 -3.95
N SER A 125 15.42 5.57 -4.07
CA SER A 125 16.40 6.48 -4.66
C SER A 125 17.68 6.54 -3.83
N GLU A 126 17.57 6.66 -2.50
CA GLU A 126 18.74 6.60 -1.60
C GLU A 126 19.44 5.23 -1.66
N ALA A 127 18.69 4.15 -1.93
CA ALA A 127 19.23 2.81 -2.15
C ALA A 127 19.88 2.59 -3.53
N GLY A 128 19.87 3.60 -4.41
CA GLY A 128 20.54 3.61 -5.72
C GLY A 128 19.64 3.28 -6.92
N PHE A 129 18.33 3.06 -6.73
CA PHE A 129 17.41 2.77 -7.83
C PHE A 129 16.90 4.08 -8.46
N LYS A 130 17.22 4.30 -9.74
CA LYS A 130 16.94 5.58 -10.42
C LYS A 130 15.64 5.59 -11.21
N TYR A 131 15.20 4.43 -11.68
CA TYR A 131 14.07 4.33 -12.59
C TYR A 131 12.87 3.72 -11.87
N LEU A 132 12.13 4.56 -11.16
CA LEU A 132 10.95 4.19 -10.38
C LEU A 132 9.70 4.77 -11.08
N GLU A 133 8.76 3.91 -11.44
CA GLU A 133 7.51 4.31 -12.10
C GLU A 133 6.33 3.97 -11.18
N PHE A 134 5.53 4.97 -10.81
CA PHE A 134 4.49 4.84 -9.78
C PHE A 134 3.08 4.89 -10.39
N TYR A 135 2.21 4.03 -9.90
CA TYR A 135 0.79 3.97 -10.22
C TYR A 135 -0.04 3.99 -8.93
N GLU A 136 -1.22 4.61 -8.98
CA GLU A 136 -2.11 4.77 -7.82
C GLU A 136 -3.03 3.57 -7.59
N ASN A 137 -2.97 2.54 -8.44
CA ASN A 137 -3.76 1.33 -8.32
C ASN A 137 -3.19 0.22 -9.21
N GLY A 138 -3.65 -1.02 -8.98
CA GLY A 138 -3.19 -2.16 -9.75
C GLY A 138 -3.66 -2.18 -11.21
N LEU A 139 -4.77 -1.51 -11.54
CA LEU A 139 -5.33 -1.53 -12.89
C LEU A 139 -4.47 -0.70 -13.85
N ASP A 140 -4.08 0.51 -13.45
CA ASP A 140 -3.20 1.36 -14.24
C ASP A 140 -1.81 0.74 -14.42
N ALA A 141 -1.27 0.12 -13.37
CA ALA A 141 -0.03 -0.66 -13.42
C ALA A 141 -0.12 -1.81 -14.43
N PHE A 142 -1.23 -2.57 -14.40
CA PHE A 142 -1.44 -3.68 -15.33
C PHE A 142 -1.61 -3.20 -16.77
N ASN A 143 -2.41 -2.14 -16.99
CA ASN A 143 -2.63 -1.57 -18.31
C ASN A 143 -1.32 -1.08 -18.94
N TYR A 144 -0.40 -0.52 -18.15
CA TYR A 144 0.92 -0.16 -18.64
C TYR A 144 1.70 -1.39 -19.15
N LEU A 145 1.72 -2.48 -18.39
CA LEU A 145 2.38 -3.73 -18.81
C LEU A 145 1.75 -4.31 -20.08
N GLU A 146 0.41 -4.28 -20.20
CA GLU A 146 -0.29 -4.71 -21.40
C GLU A 146 0.06 -3.82 -22.60
N ASN A 147 0.12 -2.51 -22.43
CA ASN A 147 0.53 -1.59 -23.50
C ASN A 147 1.97 -1.85 -24.00
N LEU A 148 2.89 -2.26 -23.12
CA LEU A 148 4.23 -2.67 -23.54
C LEU A 148 4.17 -3.89 -24.48
N ILE A 149 3.37 -4.90 -24.13
CA ILE A 149 3.16 -6.08 -24.96
C ILE A 149 2.52 -5.70 -26.30
N GLU A 150 1.44 -4.93 -26.28
CA GLU A 150 0.71 -4.51 -27.48
C GLU A 150 1.57 -3.68 -28.44
N SER A 151 2.51 -2.90 -27.89
CA SER A 151 3.49 -2.13 -28.67
C SER A 151 4.66 -2.97 -29.21
N GLY A 152 4.65 -4.29 -28.97
CA GLY A 152 5.66 -5.24 -29.43
C GLY A 152 6.99 -5.16 -28.66
N LYS A 153 6.99 -4.55 -27.48
CA LYS A 153 8.18 -4.47 -26.63
C LYS A 153 8.33 -5.74 -25.80
N VAL A 154 9.59 -6.12 -25.55
CA VAL A 154 9.92 -7.20 -24.63
C VAL A 154 9.87 -6.64 -23.21
N VAL A 155 8.86 -7.05 -22.42
CA VAL A 155 8.61 -6.49 -21.08
C VAL A 155 9.82 -6.60 -20.17
N GLU A 156 10.56 -7.72 -20.21
CA GLU A 156 11.76 -7.95 -19.38
C GLU A 156 12.88 -6.91 -19.62
N HIS A 157 12.88 -6.22 -20.76
CA HIS A 157 13.83 -5.15 -21.06
C HIS A 157 13.35 -3.77 -20.56
N GLU A 158 12.04 -3.62 -20.36
CA GLU A 158 11.40 -2.35 -20.01
C GLU A 158 11.09 -2.28 -18.50
N VAL A 159 10.76 -3.40 -17.86
CA VAL A 159 10.43 -3.51 -16.44
C VAL A 159 11.14 -4.73 -15.87
N HIS A 160 11.82 -4.54 -14.74
CA HIS A 160 12.63 -5.58 -14.11
C HIS A 160 11.99 -6.13 -12.82
N LEU A 161 11.08 -5.36 -12.21
CA LEU A 161 10.41 -5.72 -10.97
C LEU A 161 9.10 -4.95 -10.84
N VAL A 162 8.08 -5.61 -10.28
CA VAL A 162 6.87 -4.95 -9.78
C VAL A 162 6.85 -5.00 -8.26
N ILE A 163 6.57 -3.87 -7.62
CA ILE A 163 6.23 -3.77 -6.20
C ILE A 163 4.76 -3.36 -6.14
N THR A 164 3.95 -4.04 -5.33
CA THR A 164 2.53 -3.70 -5.18
C THR A 164 2.11 -3.72 -3.73
N ASP A 165 1.37 -2.69 -3.31
CA ASP A 165 0.54 -2.77 -2.11
C ASP A 165 -0.68 -3.68 -2.37
N ILE A 166 -1.33 -4.18 -1.31
CA ILE A 166 -2.55 -4.98 -1.42
C ILE A 166 -3.78 -4.06 -1.49
N GLU A 167 -3.88 -3.07 -0.63
CA GLU A 167 -5.09 -2.28 -0.39
C GLU A 167 -5.20 -1.10 -1.34
N MET A 168 -5.44 -1.39 -2.62
CA MET A 168 -5.60 -0.36 -3.63
C MET A 168 -7.04 -0.31 -4.19
N PRO A 169 -7.53 0.87 -4.59
CA PRO A 169 -8.79 0.99 -5.31
C PRO A 169 -8.69 0.34 -6.70
N GLN A 170 -9.85 0.07 -7.32
CA GLN A 170 -10.01 -0.53 -8.66
C GLN A 170 -9.48 -1.97 -8.81
N MET A 171 -8.20 -2.21 -8.57
CA MET A 171 -7.56 -3.51 -8.57
C MET A 171 -6.56 -3.60 -7.42
N ASP A 172 -6.79 -4.57 -6.53
CA ASP A 172 -5.90 -4.88 -5.41
C ASP A 172 -4.61 -5.57 -5.86
N GLY A 173 -3.60 -5.58 -4.99
CA GLY A 173 -2.29 -6.16 -5.31
C GLY A 173 -2.30 -7.67 -5.54
N HIS A 174 -3.23 -8.41 -4.93
CA HIS A 174 -3.35 -9.85 -5.18
C HIS A 174 -3.86 -10.11 -6.60
N HIS A 175 -4.86 -9.33 -7.03
CA HIS A 175 -5.41 -9.42 -8.38
C HIS A 175 -4.39 -8.97 -9.42
N LEU A 176 -3.66 -7.87 -9.19
CA LEU A 176 -2.55 -7.46 -10.05
C LEU A 176 -1.50 -8.57 -10.18
N THR A 177 -1.02 -9.09 -9.04
CA THR A 177 -0.01 -10.16 -9.03
C THR A 177 -0.47 -11.37 -9.82
N ARG A 178 -1.71 -11.82 -9.58
CA ARG A 178 -2.28 -12.97 -10.28
C ARG A 178 -2.34 -12.74 -11.79
N ARG A 179 -2.78 -11.56 -12.25
CA ARG A 179 -2.84 -11.25 -13.67
C ARG A 179 -1.46 -11.22 -14.33
N ILE A 180 -0.45 -10.69 -13.66
CA ILE A 180 0.95 -10.73 -14.13
C ILE A 180 1.40 -12.19 -14.25
N LYS A 181 1.16 -13.02 -13.24
CA LYS A 181 1.65 -14.41 -13.20
C LYS A 181 0.89 -15.38 -14.11
N GLU A 182 -0.36 -15.08 -14.45
CA GLU A 182 -1.17 -15.86 -15.40
C GLU A 182 -0.96 -15.44 -16.87
N ASN A 183 -0.33 -14.28 -17.13
CA ASN A 183 -0.03 -13.82 -18.48
C ASN A 183 1.31 -14.40 -18.98
N GLY A 184 1.31 -15.08 -20.13
CA GLY A 184 2.47 -15.79 -20.66
C GLY A 184 3.69 -14.92 -20.97
N GLU A 185 3.49 -13.62 -21.25
CA GLU A 185 4.58 -12.66 -21.54
C GLU A 185 5.02 -11.88 -20.29
N LEU A 186 4.25 -11.93 -19.20
CA LEU A 186 4.55 -11.24 -17.94
C LEU A 186 4.97 -12.19 -16.81
N ALA A 187 4.72 -13.50 -16.92
CA ALA A 187 4.90 -14.45 -15.81
C ALA A 187 6.34 -14.48 -15.25
N GLY A 188 7.34 -14.20 -16.09
CA GLY A 188 8.74 -14.08 -15.71
C GLY A 188 9.09 -12.82 -14.92
N LEU A 189 8.25 -11.77 -14.97
CA LEU A 189 8.46 -10.52 -14.26
C LEU A 189 8.32 -10.76 -12.75
N PRO A 190 9.36 -10.49 -11.94
CA PRO A 190 9.26 -10.69 -10.50
C PRO A 190 8.29 -9.69 -9.86
N VAL A 191 7.49 -10.15 -8.90
CA VAL A 191 6.50 -9.35 -8.16
C VAL A 191 6.74 -9.48 -6.66
N ILE A 192 6.98 -8.35 -5.99
CA ILE A 192 7.02 -8.24 -4.54
C ILE A 192 5.74 -7.58 -4.06
N ILE A 193 5.00 -8.25 -3.18
CA ILE A 193 3.91 -7.60 -2.45
C ILE A 193 4.50 -6.93 -1.21
N PHE A 194 4.33 -5.61 -1.10
CA PHE A 194 4.79 -4.80 0.03
C PHE A 194 3.61 -4.08 0.67
N SER A 195 3.07 -4.62 1.77
CA SER A 195 1.79 -4.15 2.32
C SER A 195 1.70 -4.27 3.84
N SER A 196 0.91 -3.38 4.46
CA SER A 196 0.65 -3.36 5.90
C SER A 196 -0.20 -4.54 6.38
N LEU A 197 -0.89 -5.23 5.46
CA LEU A 197 -1.72 -6.40 5.73
C LEU A 197 -0.94 -7.71 5.84
N ILE A 198 0.36 -7.72 5.56
CA ILE A 198 1.15 -8.95 5.61
C ILE A 198 1.37 -9.37 7.07
N THR A 199 0.63 -10.40 7.48
CA THR A 199 0.84 -11.13 8.74
C THR A 199 1.22 -12.58 8.44
N ASP A 200 1.82 -13.27 9.41
CA ASP A 200 2.20 -14.69 9.23
C ASP A 200 1.00 -15.57 8.82
N SER A 201 -0.19 -15.23 9.30
CA SER A 201 -1.42 -15.92 8.92
C SER A 201 -1.85 -15.66 7.47
N LEU A 202 -1.48 -14.53 6.88
CA LEU A 202 -1.88 -14.10 5.53
C LEU A 202 -0.80 -14.33 4.46
N ARG A 203 0.44 -14.67 4.85
CA ARG A 203 1.55 -14.98 3.92
C ARG A 203 1.22 -16.02 2.85
N HIS A 204 0.35 -16.98 3.16
CA HIS A 204 -0.07 -18.00 2.20
C HIS A 204 -0.80 -17.41 0.98
N LYS A 205 -1.52 -16.29 1.14
CA LYS A 205 -2.32 -15.71 0.04
C LYS A 205 -1.46 -15.17 -1.10
N GLY A 206 -0.36 -14.48 -0.79
CA GLY A 206 0.52 -14.01 -1.85
C GLY A 206 1.27 -15.15 -2.56
N GLN A 207 1.52 -16.27 -1.88
CA GLN A 207 2.08 -17.48 -2.54
C GLN A 207 1.08 -18.09 -3.51
N VAL A 208 -0.21 -18.11 -3.15
CA VAL A 208 -1.29 -18.63 -4.01
C VAL A 208 -1.43 -17.84 -5.31
N VAL A 209 -1.20 -16.53 -5.29
CA VAL A 209 -1.23 -15.69 -6.50
C VAL A 209 0.10 -15.66 -7.26
N GLY A 210 1.12 -16.35 -6.76
CA GLY A 210 2.42 -16.51 -7.44
C GLY A 210 3.43 -15.38 -7.18
N ALA A 211 3.27 -14.58 -6.12
CA ALA A 211 4.25 -13.54 -5.77
C ALA A 211 5.63 -14.14 -5.45
N ASP A 212 6.71 -13.50 -5.92
CA ASP A 212 8.10 -13.92 -5.67
C ASP A 212 8.56 -13.58 -4.24
N ALA A 213 7.98 -12.53 -3.65
CA ALA A 213 8.15 -12.22 -2.25
C ALA A 213 6.95 -11.45 -1.67
N GLN A 214 6.82 -11.50 -0.34
CA GLN A 214 5.86 -10.74 0.44
C GLN A 214 6.55 -10.15 1.67
N ILE A 215 6.42 -8.84 1.85
CA ILE A 215 7.03 -8.10 2.95
C ILE A 215 5.99 -7.19 3.58
N SER A 216 6.00 -7.14 4.92
CA SER A 216 5.19 -6.21 5.67
C SER A 216 5.83 -4.83 5.65
N LYS A 217 5.04 -3.78 5.49
CA LYS A 217 5.44 -2.46 5.98
C LYS A 217 5.64 -2.57 7.52
N PRO A 218 6.65 -1.92 8.15
CA PRO A 218 7.60 -0.94 7.62
C PRO A 218 8.97 -1.49 7.15
N GLU A 219 9.09 -2.80 6.85
CA GLU A 219 10.37 -3.52 6.61
C GLU A 219 11.08 -3.18 5.27
N ILE A 220 11.30 -1.89 4.99
CA ILE A 220 11.85 -1.42 3.72
C ILE A 220 13.30 -1.87 3.49
N ALA A 221 14.07 -2.08 4.56
CA ALA A 221 15.42 -2.61 4.45
C ALA A 221 15.42 -4.06 3.93
N GLU A 222 14.42 -4.86 4.30
CA GLU A 222 14.22 -6.19 3.73
C GLU A 222 13.73 -6.12 2.29
N LEU A 223 12.82 -5.19 1.98
CA LEU A 223 12.39 -4.93 0.61
C LEU A 223 13.61 -4.68 -0.31
N ILE A 224 14.51 -3.78 0.07
CA ILE A 224 15.73 -3.48 -0.72
C ILE A 224 16.59 -4.73 -0.95
N LYS A 225 16.80 -5.56 0.09
CA LYS A 225 17.57 -6.80 -0.05
C LYS A 225 16.90 -7.79 -1.01
N LEU A 226 15.58 -7.83 -1.04
CA LEU A 226 14.83 -8.67 -1.97
C LEU A 226 14.85 -8.14 -3.39
N ILE A 227 14.78 -6.82 -3.57
CA ILE A 227 14.99 -6.19 -4.87
C ILE A 227 16.37 -6.61 -5.39
N ASP A 228 17.43 -6.44 -4.59
CA ASP A 228 18.79 -6.85 -4.97
C ASP A 228 18.83 -8.30 -5.44
N ARG A 229 18.28 -9.22 -4.64
CA ARG A 229 18.28 -10.66 -4.95
C ARG A 229 17.53 -11.00 -6.25
N LEU A 230 16.48 -10.25 -6.59
CA LEU A 230 15.62 -10.55 -7.74
C LEU A 230 16.09 -9.90 -9.04
N VAL A 231 16.78 -8.75 -8.97
CA VAL A 231 17.12 -8.00 -10.19
C VAL A 231 18.60 -7.64 -10.39
N LEU A 232 19.47 -7.84 -9.41
CA LEU A 232 20.91 -7.57 -9.48
C LEU A 232 21.72 -8.88 -9.44
#